data_AF-A0A1D1ZSU4-F1
#
_entry.id   AF-A0A1D1ZSU4-F1
#
_cell.length_a   1.000
_cell.length_b   1.000
_cell.length_c   1.000
_cell.angle_alpha   90.00
_cell.angle_beta   90.00
_cell.angle_gamma   90.00
#
_symmetry.space_group_name_H-M   'P 1'
#
loop_
_entity.id
_entity.type
_entity.pdbx_description
1 polymer ?
#
loop_
_entity_poly.entity_id
_entity_poly.type
_entity_poly.pdbx_seq_one_letter_code
_entity_poly.pdbx_strand_id
1 'polypeptide(L)'
;MTSSKEVVLEYVVPTLGAVTAVLMFLASMPAVLRARKSGELGELNLIPYPAIVANCVGWVAYAMVVANGFVLGPNAIGLVLGLLYIFACAGLAPQRTLDAMGAVTVLFTVVLVSAGAVGTFRHLDHAALRLLWGYTSNAILLCYYAAPMSTLYHVLCERRADSLSLPLCAMNALNGALWLAYGLAIHDPFLWVPNGVGMIIALVLLAAILVFWRNRGVATPTPEPDIESDTKSGASTPVQGSQADLTTAAVTVTPSRSPPQRKHVAELPEAI
;
A
#
# COMPACT_ATOMS: atom_id res chain seq x y z
N MET A 1 37.10 17.76 20.23
CA MET A 1 35.80 17.90 20.93
C MET A 1 34.76 17.97 19.85
N THR A 2 33.71 17.16 19.90
CA THR A 2 32.57 17.33 18.99
C THR A 2 31.86 18.64 19.30
N SER A 3 31.44 19.35 18.25
CA SER A 3 30.68 20.59 18.37
C SER A 3 29.28 20.30 18.88
N SER A 4 28.69 21.21 19.67
CA SER A 4 27.28 21.09 20.10
C SER A 4 26.31 20.98 18.92
N LYS A 5 26.71 21.48 17.73
CA LYS A 5 25.95 21.31 16.48
C LYS A 5 25.98 19.87 15.96
N GLU A 6 27.14 19.22 15.98
CA GLU A 6 27.31 17.81 15.60
C GLU A 6 26.47 16.91 16.51
N VAL A 7 26.56 17.10 17.84
CA VAL A 7 25.78 16.32 18.81
C VAL A 7 24.26 16.45 18.57
N VAL A 8 23.76 17.65 18.25
CA VAL A 8 22.34 17.85 17.91
C VAL A 8 21.98 17.17 16.58
N LEU A 9 22.78 17.37 15.53
CA LEU A 9 22.48 16.87 14.18
C LEU A 9 22.65 15.35 14.03
N GLU A 10 23.61 14.74 14.73
CA GLU A 10 23.96 13.32 14.59
C GLU A 10 23.27 12.40 15.60
N TYR A 11 22.70 12.94 16.69
CA TYR A 11 22.04 12.15 17.74
C TYR A 11 20.61 12.61 18.00
N VAL A 12 20.38 13.91 18.26
CA VAL A 12 19.03 14.41 18.62
C VAL A 12 18.08 14.38 17.42
N VAL A 13 18.50 14.92 16.28
CA VAL A 13 17.70 14.94 15.03
C VAL A 13 17.32 13.52 14.55
N PRO A 14 18.24 12.53 14.42
CA PRO A 14 17.86 11.18 14.02
C PRO A 14 17.08 10.41 15.10
N THR A 15 17.28 10.69 16.39
CA THR A 15 16.41 10.12 17.44
C THR A 15 14.97 10.60 17.25
N LEU A 16 14.77 11.89 17.01
CA LEU A 16 13.45 12.44 16.69
C LEU A 16 12.90 11.85 15.39
N GLY A 17 13.72 11.72 14.34
CA GLY A 17 13.34 11.11 13.06
C GLY A 17 12.91 9.65 13.16
N ALA A 18 13.57 8.86 14.03
CA ALA A 18 13.19 7.50 14.34
C ALA A 18 11.87 7.43 15.12
N VAL A 19 11.67 8.32 16.10
CA VAL A 19 10.40 8.42 16.85
C VAL A 19 9.25 8.84 15.95
N THR A 20 9.42 9.82 15.05
CA THR A 20 8.37 10.23 14.10
C THR A 20 8.02 9.10 13.14
N ALA A 21 9.01 8.36 12.64
CA ALA A 21 8.78 7.20 11.77
C ALA A 21 8.00 6.08 12.50
N VAL A 22 8.37 5.73 13.74
CA VAL A 22 7.63 4.72 14.54
C VAL A 22 6.19 5.15 14.82
N LEU A 23 5.96 6.43 15.17
CA LEU A 23 4.61 6.96 15.33
C LEU A 23 3.79 6.91 14.03
N MET A 24 4.41 7.15 12.88
CA MET A 24 3.78 7.02 11.56
C MET A 24 3.42 5.57 11.22
N PHE A 25 4.28 4.59 11.52
CA PHE A 25 3.93 3.17 11.36
C PHE A 25 2.78 2.75 12.29
N LEU A 26 2.80 3.21 13.55
CA LEU A 26 1.74 2.94 14.53
C LEU A 26 0.39 3.59 14.19
N ALA A 27 0.35 4.62 13.34
CA ALA A 27 -0.89 5.29 12.94
C ALA A 27 -1.90 4.36 12.24
N SER A 28 -1.45 3.23 11.68
CA SER A 28 -2.32 2.18 11.11
C SER A 28 -2.97 1.28 12.18
N MET A 29 -2.35 1.14 13.35
CA MET A 29 -2.78 0.19 14.40
C MET A 29 -4.26 0.36 14.81
N PRO A 30 -4.81 1.58 15.01
CA PRO A 30 -6.22 1.74 15.37
C PRO A 30 -7.20 1.29 14.28
N ALA A 31 -6.82 1.39 13.00
CA ALA A 31 -7.65 0.92 11.90
C ALA A 31 -7.63 -0.61 11.78
N VAL A 32 -6.44 -1.22 11.91
CA VAL A 32 -6.27 -2.70 11.97
C VAL A 32 -7.05 -3.30 13.14
N LEU A 33 -6.98 -2.70 14.33
CA LEU A 33 -7.72 -3.17 15.50
C LEU A 33 -9.25 -3.01 15.34
N ARG A 34 -9.72 -1.97 14.65
CA ARG A 34 -11.15 -1.85 14.28
C ARG A 34 -11.55 -2.96 13.32
N ALA A 35 -10.81 -3.15 12.22
CA ALA A 35 -11.12 -4.18 11.22
C ALA A 35 -11.12 -5.60 11.81
N ARG A 36 -10.17 -5.91 12.68
CA ARG A 36 -10.12 -7.19 13.43
C ARG A 36 -11.29 -7.38 14.40
N LYS A 37 -11.96 -6.30 14.85
CA LYS A 37 -13.10 -6.34 15.76
C LYS A 37 -14.45 -6.39 15.03
N SER A 38 -14.57 -5.75 13.86
CA SER A 38 -15.76 -5.83 13.00
C SER A 38 -15.82 -7.13 12.19
N GLY A 39 -14.68 -7.67 11.78
CA GLY A 39 -14.61 -8.73 10.77
C GLY A 39 -14.62 -8.19 9.33
N GLU A 40 -14.50 -6.87 9.15
CA GLU A 40 -14.55 -6.17 7.86
C GLU A 40 -13.46 -5.11 7.78
N LEU A 41 -12.84 -4.90 6.62
CA LEU A 41 -11.78 -3.89 6.47
C LEU A 41 -12.26 -2.44 6.68
N GLY A 42 -13.50 -2.12 6.29
CA GLY A 42 -13.98 -0.75 6.20
C GLY A 42 -13.05 0.11 5.31
N GLU A 43 -12.57 1.23 5.84
CA GLU A 43 -11.68 2.17 5.15
C GLU A 43 -10.21 1.69 5.03
N LEU A 44 -9.85 0.54 5.61
CA LEU A 44 -8.47 0.06 5.67
C LEU A 44 -7.98 -0.49 4.33
N ASN A 45 -7.33 0.35 3.52
CA ASN A 45 -6.63 -0.07 2.31
C ASN A 45 -5.35 -0.87 2.65
N LEU A 46 -5.31 -2.14 2.25
CA LEU A 46 -4.15 -3.02 2.50
C LEU A 46 -3.05 -2.98 1.42
N ILE A 47 -3.35 -2.47 0.23
CA ILE A 47 -2.44 -2.49 -0.94
C ILE A 47 -1.08 -1.80 -0.65
N PRO A 48 -0.97 -0.73 0.17
CA PRO A 48 0.32 -0.13 0.50
C PRO A 48 1.26 -0.98 1.37
N TYR A 49 0.75 -1.92 2.20
CA TYR A 49 1.60 -2.58 3.20
C TYR A 49 2.74 -3.43 2.62
N PRO A 50 2.55 -4.21 1.52
CA PRO A 50 3.67 -4.87 0.84
C PRO A 50 4.78 -3.91 0.38
N ALA A 51 4.44 -2.72 -0.10
CA ALA A 51 5.42 -1.70 -0.49
C ALA A 51 6.14 -1.09 0.73
N ILE A 52 5.43 -0.89 1.84
CA ILE A 52 6.00 -0.45 3.12
C ILE A 52 6.99 -1.50 3.66
N VAL A 53 6.60 -2.78 3.66
CA VAL A 53 7.46 -3.92 4.04
C VAL A 53 8.71 -3.97 3.17
N ALA A 54 8.58 -3.86 1.84
CA ALA A 54 9.71 -3.83 0.93
C ALA A 54 10.67 -2.66 1.18
N ASN A 55 10.14 -1.45 1.38
CA ASN A 55 10.92 -0.27 1.73
C ASN A 55 11.69 -0.50 3.04
N CYS A 56 11.03 -1.02 4.07
CA CYS A 56 11.68 -1.31 5.35
C CYS A 56 12.77 -2.39 5.24
N VAL A 57 12.59 -3.44 4.43
CA VAL A 57 13.66 -4.44 4.17
C VAL A 57 14.86 -3.79 3.47
N GLY A 58 14.63 -2.94 2.46
CA GLY A 58 15.70 -2.19 1.79
C GLY A 58 16.50 -1.32 2.77
N TRP A 59 15.81 -0.51 3.57
CA TRP A 59 16.46 0.37 4.56
C TRP A 59 17.12 -0.40 5.70
N VAL A 60 16.60 -1.54 6.15
CA VAL A 60 17.27 -2.44 7.09
C VAL A 60 18.57 -2.98 6.49
N ALA A 61 18.56 -3.44 5.24
CA ALA A 61 19.76 -3.93 4.55
C ALA A 61 20.80 -2.81 4.34
N TYR A 62 20.38 -1.61 3.92
CA TYR A 62 21.25 -0.44 3.81
C TYR A 62 21.87 -0.08 5.17
N ALA A 63 21.04 0.02 6.22
CA ALA A 63 21.49 0.39 7.56
C ALA A 63 22.45 -0.64 8.18
N MET A 64 22.29 -1.93 7.89
CA MET A 64 23.27 -2.96 8.28
C MET A 64 24.61 -2.77 7.57
N VAL A 65 24.61 -2.43 6.27
CA VAL A 65 25.86 -2.14 5.53
C VAL A 65 26.56 -0.91 6.09
N VAL A 66 25.87 0.21 6.28
CA VAL A 66 26.48 1.46 6.80
C VAL A 66 26.54 1.54 8.33
N ALA A 67 26.28 0.44 9.04
CA ALA A 67 26.25 0.34 10.51
C ALA A 67 25.38 1.40 11.23
N ASN A 68 24.32 1.90 10.58
CA ASN A 68 23.53 3.03 11.08
C ASN A 68 22.33 2.57 11.92
N GLY A 69 22.52 2.52 13.25
CA GLY A 69 21.48 2.13 14.20
C GLY A 69 20.22 2.99 14.17
N PHE A 70 20.32 4.29 13.86
CA PHE A 70 19.18 5.19 13.77
C PHE A 70 18.27 4.89 12.58
N VAL A 71 18.83 4.51 11.43
CA VAL A 71 18.04 4.06 10.26
C VAL A 71 17.50 2.64 10.47
N LEU A 72 18.29 1.77 11.11
CA LEU A 72 17.94 0.37 11.35
C LEU A 72 16.70 0.22 12.25
N GLY A 73 16.70 0.85 13.43
CA GLY A 73 15.66 0.70 14.45
C GLY A 73 14.22 0.94 13.97
N PRO A 74 13.87 2.13 13.43
CA PRO A 74 12.51 2.45 13.00
C PRO A 74 12.07 1.60 11.80
N ASN A 75 12.98 1.23 10.90
CA ASN A 75 12.65 0.37 9.75
C ASN A 75 12.47 -1.10 10.17
N ALA A 76 13.21 -1.61 11.15
CA ALA A 76 12.97 -2.93 11.72
C ALA A 76 11.60 -3.00 12.43
N ILE A 77 11.21 -1.95 13.17
CA ILE A 77 9.87 -1.82 13.76
C ILE A 77 8.80 -1.71 12.68
N GLY A 78 9.01 -0.88 11.65
CA GLY A 78 8.10 -0.73 10.50
C GLY A 78 7.89 -2.02 9.71
N LEU A 79 8.93 -2.83 9.55
CA LEU A 79 8.88 -4.15 8.94
C LEU A 79 7.98 -5.10 9.75
N VAL A 80 8.21 -5.21 11.06
CA VAL A 80 7.40 -6.07 11.95
C VAL A 80 5.93 -5.62 11.99
N LEU A 81 5.67 -4.31 12.08
CA LEU A 81 4.32 -3.76 12.05
C LEU A 81 3.63 -3.98 10.69
N GLY A 82 4.32 -3.73 9.58
CA GLY A 82 3.79 -3.94 8.23
C GLY A 82 3.40 -5.39 7.96
N LEU A 83 4.24 -6.34 8.38
CA LEU A 83 3.93 -7.77 8.32
C LEU A 83 2.75 -8.13 9.23
N LEU A 84 2.72 -7.62 10.46
CA LEU A 84 1.60 -7.84 11.40
C LEU A 84 0.27 -7.33 10.80
N TYR A 85 0.25 -6.15 10.18
CA TYR A 85 -0.93 -5.58 9.54
C TYR A 85 -1.42 -6.43 8.35
N ILE A 86 -0.50 -6.93 7.51
CA ILE A 86 -0.83 -7.85 6.42
C ILE A 86 -1.44 -9.14 6.96
N PHE A 87 -0.76 -9.84 7.87
CA PHE A 87 -1.24 -11.13 8.38
C PHE A 87 -2.52 -11.00 9.22
N ALA A 88 -2.70 -9.89 9.92
CA ALA A 88 -3.94 -9.61 10.64
C ALA A 88 -5.13 -9.42 9.69
N CYS A 89 -4.98 -8.64 8.61
CA CYS A 89 -6.11 -8.18 7.81
C CYS A 89 -6.31 -8.92 6.47
N ALA A 90 -5.35 -9.71 5.98
CA ALA A 90 -5.48 -10.43 4.71
C ALA A 90 -6.72 -11.35 4.66
N GLY A 91 -7.04 -12.07 5.74
CA GLY A 91 -8.24 -12.91 5.82
C GLY A 91 -9.58 -12.16 5.84
N LEU A 92 -9.56 -10.81 5.83
CA LEU A 92 -10.75 -9.95 5.74
C LEU A 92 -10.86 -9.27 4.36
N ALA A 93 -9.90 -9.50 3.46
CA ALA A 93 -9.78 -8.78 2.20
C ALA A 93 -10.46 -9.53 1.04
N PRO A 94 -11.10 -8.83 0.09
CA PRO A 94 -11.61 -9.45 -1.13
C PRO A 94 -10.44 -9.91 -2.01
N GLN A 95 -10.65 -10.99 -2.78
CA GLN A 95 -9.58 -11.65 -3.56
C GLN A 95 -8.79 -10.66 -4.44
N ARG A 96 -9.46 -9.73 -5.13
CA ARG A 96 -8.81 -8.69 -5.97
C ARG A 96 -7.78 -7.83 -5.20
N THR A 97 -8.00 -7.59 -3.91
CA THR A 97 -7.04 -6.88 -3.04
C THR A 97 -5.86 -7.78 -2.68
N LEU A 98 -6.10 -9.07 -2.42
CA LEU A 98 -5.05 -10.06 -2.19
C LEU A 98 -4.19 -10.29 -3.44
N ASP A 99 -4.80 -10.35 -4.63
CA ASP A 99 -4.09 -10.45 -5.92
C ASP A 99 -3.18 -9.25 -6.16
N ALA A 100 -3.68 -8.03 -5.90
CA ALA A 100 -2.91 -6.79 -6.00
C ALA A 100 -1.75 -6.75 -4.97
N MET A 101 -2.02 -7.12 -3.71
CA MET A 101 -0.98 -7.25 -2.68
C MET A 101 0.07 -8.30 -3.06
N GLY A 102 -0.35 -9.44 -3.62
CA GLY A 102 0.53 -10.50 -4.10
C GLY A 102 1.43 -10.03 -5.24
N ALA A 103 0.87 -9.35 -6.25
CA ALA A 103 1.64 -8.79 -7.35
C ALA A 103 2.70 -7.76 -6.89
N VAL A 104 2.33 -6.86 -5.98
CA VAL A 104 3.26 -5.88 -5.38
C VAL A 104 4.32 -6.58 -4.52
N THR A 105 3.95 -7.63 -3.77
CA THR A 105 4.89 -8.43 -2.98
C THR A 105 5.92 -9.10 -3.90
N VAL A 106 5.46 -9.83 -4.93
CA VAL A 106 6.35 -10.54 -5.87
C VAL A 106 7.29 -9.56 -6.58
N LEU A 107 6.79 -8.42 -7.06
CA LEU A 107 7.60 -7.39 -7.71
C LEU A 107 8.78 -6.94 -6.82
N PHE A 108 8.50 -6.55 -5.58
CA PHE A 108 9.55 -6.09 -4.67
C PHE A 108 10.42 -7.23 -4.12
N THR A 109 9.88 -8.43 -3.92
CA THR A 109 10.68 -9.61 -3.55
C THR A 109 11.70 -9.93 -4.65
N VAL A 110 11.32 -9.87 -5.93
CA VAL A 110 12.26 -10.08 -7.05
C VAL A 110 13.38 -9.03 -7.03
N VAL A 111 13.06 -7.75 -6.80
CA VAL A 111 14.06 -6.67 -6.68
C VAL A 111 15.02 -6.90 -5.51
N LEU A 112 14.48 -7.16 -4.31
CA LEU A 112 15.26 -7.34 -3.08
C LEU A 112 16.13 -8.61 -3.11
N VAL A 113 15.60 -9.72 -3.63
CA VAL A 113 16.35 -10.98 -3.81
C VAL A 113 17.44 -10.82 -4.88
N SER A 114 17.16 -10.09 -5.97
CA SER A 114 18.18 -9.80 -6.99
C SER A 114 19.32 -8.95 -6.43
N ALA A 115 19.02 -7.92 -5.64
CA ALA A 115 20.04 -7.13 -4.94
C ALA A 115 20.85 -7.99 -3.93
N GLY A 116 20.18 -8.82 -3.12
CA GLY A 116 20.83 -9.74 -2.18
C GLY A 116 21.72 -10.79 -2.86
N ALA A 117 21.30 -11.31 -4.02
CA ALA A 117 22.07 -12.25 -4.83
C ALA A 117 23.29 -11.56 -5.46
N VAL A 118 23.15 -10.36 -6.02
CA VAL A 118 24.27 -9.58 -6.55
C VAL A 118 25.28 -9.26 -5.44
N GLY A 119 24.84 -8.78 -4.28
CA GLY A 119 25.72 -8.50 -3.15
C GLY A 119 26.52 -9.72 -2.68
N THR A 120 25.83 -10.86 -2.51
CA THR A 120 26.43 -12.12 -2.05
C THR A 120 27.37 -12.73 -3.09
N PHE A 121 26.90 -13.02 -4.30
CA PHE A 121 27.62 -13.82 -5.30
C PHE A 121 28.65 -13.04 -6.11
N ARG A 122 28.62 -11.69 -6.08
CA ARG A 122 29.66 -10.88 -6.72
C ARG A 122 30.84 -10.53 -5.80
N HIS A 123 30.76 -10.91 -4.51
CA HIS A 123 31.75 -10.56 -3.48
C HIS A 123 32.07 -9.06 -3.49
N LEU A 124 31.01 -8.24 -3.46
CA LEU A 124 31.14 -6.78 -3.50
C LEU A 124 31.85 -6.26 -2.25
N ASP A 125 32.66 -5.21 -2.43
CA ASP A 125 33.27 -4.49 -1.33
C ASP A 125 32.25 -3.61 -0.59
N HIS A 126 32.65 -3.05 0.54
CA HIS A 126 31.76 -2.23 1.38
C HIS A 126 31.22 -1.00 0.62
N ALA A 127 32.01 -0.41 -0.28
CA ALA A 127 31.56 0.73 -1.09
C ALA A 127 30.48 0.32 -2.10
N ALA A 128 30.71 -0.76 -2.86
CA ALA A 128 29.73 -1.27 -3.82
C ALA A 128 28.46 -1.81 -3.15
N LEU A 129 28.57 -2.41 -1.94
CA LEU A 129 27.41 -2.80 -1.13
C LEU A 129 26.59 -1.58 -0.68
N ARG A 130 27.24 -0.48 -0.24
CA ARG A 130 26.54 0.78 0.11
C ARG A 130 25.80 1.35 -1.10
N LEU A 131 26.44 1.40 -2.27
CA LEU A 131 25.80 1.86 -3.50
C LEU A 131 24.60 0.97 -3.87
N LEU A 132 24.78 -0.36 -3.87
CA LEU A 132 23.75 -1.32 -4.25
C LEU A 132 22.48 -1.19 -3.39
N TRP A 133 22.62 -1.20 -2.06
CA TRP A 133 21.47 -1.09 -1.16
C TRP A 133 20.91 0.32 -1.09
N GLY A 134 21.74 1.36 -1.26
CA GLY A 134 21.29 2.75 -1.32
C GLY A 134 20.42 3.03 -2.55
N TYR A 135 20.86 2.61 -3.74
CA TYR A 135 20.05 2.72 -4.96
C TYR A 135 18.80 1.83 -4.92
N THR A 136 18.90 0.60 -4.39
CA THR A 136 17.75 -0.30 -4.25
C THR A 136 16.69 0.29 -3.32
N SER A 137 17.07 0.78 -2.14
CA SER A 137 16.14 1.39 -1.18
C SER A 137 15.49 2.65 -1.77
N ASN A 138 16.25 3.49 -2.45
CA ASN A 138 15.73 4.72 -3.04
C ASN A 138 14.83 4.46 -4.26
N ALA A 139 15.08 3.42 -5.05
CA ALA A 139 14.16 3.01 -6.11
C ALA A 139 12.79 2.57 -5.53
N ILE A 140 12.80 1.74 -4.48
CA ILE A 140 11.58 1.29 -3.79
C ILE A 140 10.85 2.49 -3.15
N LEU A 141 11.57 3.42 -2.53
CA LEU A 141 11.01 4.63 -1.91
C LEU A 141 10.40 5.60 -2.95
N LEU A 142 11.00 5.73 -4.14
CA LEU A 142 10.41 6.51 -5.24
C LEU A 142 9.14 5.84 -5.79
N CYS A 143 9.09 4.51 -5.90
CA CYS A 143 7.85 3.79 -6.22
C CYS A 143 6.77 4.01 -5.13
N TYR A 144 7.15 4.03 -3.85
CA TYR A 144 6.23 4.34 -2.75
C TYR A 144 5.67 5.78 -2.84
N TYR A 145 6.47 6.76 -3.27
CA TYR A 145 6.00 8.14 -3.51
C TYR A 145 5.01 8.29 -4.67
N ALA A 146 4.82 7.28 -5.54
CA ALA A 146 3.77 7.32 -6.55
C ALA A 146 2.36 7.42 -5.95
N ALA A 147 2.12 6.84 -4.77
CA ALA A 147 0.84 6.92 -4.08
C ALA A 147 0.46 8.35 -3.65
N PRO A 148 1.26 9.09 -2.85
CA PRO A 148 0.94 10.47 -2.48
C PRO A 148 0.93 11.43 -3.68
N MET A 149 1.71 11.18 -4.75
CA MET A 149 1.60 11.97 -5.99
C MET A 149 0.26 11.74 -6.71
N SER A 150 -0.23 10.49 -6.76
CA SER A 150 -1.57 10.19 -7.27
C SER A 150 -2.66 10.87 -6.42
N THR A 151 -2.55 10.82 -5.09
CA THR A 151 -3.49 11.54 -4.22
C THR A 151 -3.45 13.05 -4.44
N LEU A 152 -2.27 13.65 -4.67
CA LEU A 152 -2.15 15.07 -5.02
C LEU A 152 -2.86 15.40 -6.34
N TYR A 153 -2.70 14.57 -7.37
CA TYR A 153 -3.39 14.74 -8.65
C TYR A 153 -4.92 14.75 -8.47
N HIS A 154 -5.47 13.77 -7.76
CA HIS A 154 -6.89 13.72 -7.41
C HIS A 154 -7.35 14.99 -6.67
N VAL A 155 -6.64 15.41 -5.63
CA VAL A 155 -6.97 16.61 -4.83
C VAL A 155 -6.95 17.90 -5.67
N LEU A 156 -6.06 18.00 -6.66
CA LEU A 156 -5.99 19.15 -7.58
C LEU A 156 -7.13 19.13 -8.62
N CYS A 157 -7.48 17.97 -9.17
CA CYS A 157 -8.57 17.81 -10.14
C CYS A 157 -9.95 17.98 -9.50
N GLU A 158 -10.19 17.33 -8.37
CA GLU A 158 -11.46 17.35 -7.63
C GLU A 158 -11.62 18.62 -6.76
N ARG A 159 -10.53 19.38 -6.58
CA ARG A 159 -10.45 20.64 -5.81
C ARG A 159 -10.93 20.48 -4.36
N ARG A 160 -10.71 19.30 -3.80
CA ARG A 160 -11.15 18.85 -2.47
C ARG A 160 -10.05 18.01 -1.84
N ALA A 161 -9.87 18.16 -0.53
CA ALA A 161 -8.81 17.48 0.22
C ALA A 161 -9.36 16.51 1.28
N ASP A 162 -10.55 15.93 1.06
CA ASP A 162 -11.25 15.10 2.06
C ASP A 162 -10.49 13.80 2.41
N SER A 163 -9.78 13.20 1.43
CA SER A 163 -8.96 12.01 1.60
C SER A 163 -7.64 12.22 2.37
N LEU A 164 -7.28 13.46 2.71
CA LEU A 164 -5.99 13.80 3.32
C LEU A 164 -6.08 14.10 4.82
N SER A 165 -5.35 13.34 5.63
CA SER A 165 -5.16 13.61 7.05
C SER A 165 -4.08 14.67 7.27
N LEU A 166 -4.47 15.88 7.71
CA LEU A 166 -3.52 16.97 8.00
C LEU A 166 -2.46 16.56 9.03
N PRO A 167 -2.77 15.88 10.16
CA PRO A 167 -1.76 15.37 11.08
C PRO A 167 -0.77 14.42 10.41
N LEU A 168 -1.23 13.55 9.49
CA LEU A 168 -0.35 12.61 8.79
C LEU A 168 0.57 13.33 7.79
N CYS A 169 0.06 14.30 7.03
CA CYS A 169 0.89 15.10 6.13
C CYS A 169 1.91 15.97 6.90
N ALA A 170 1.53 16.51 8.06
CA ALA A 170 2.42 17.26 8.96
C ALA A 170 3.54 16.37 9.52
N MET A 171 3.20 15.16 9.99
CA MET A 171 4.18 14.18 10.46
C MET A 171 5.13 13.73 9.34
N ASN A 172 4.63 13.51 8.11
CA ASN A 172 5.49 13.19 6.96
C ASN A 172 6.46 14.33 6.62
N ALA A 173 6.00 15.58 6.63
CA ALA A 173 6.87 16.74 6.38
C ALA A 173 7.94 16.91 7.46
N LEU A 174 7.58 16.77 8.74
CA LEU A 174 8.52 16.80 9.87
C LEU A 174 9.53 15.66 9.80
N ASN A 175 9.07 14.43 9.55
CA ASN A 175 9.93 13.25 9.41
C ASN A 175 10.93 13.44 8.25
N GLY A 176 10.44 13.87 7.07
CA GLY A 176 11.28 14.18 5.92
C GLY A 176 12.32 15.26 6.21
N ALA A 177 11.95 16.33 6.93
CA ALA A 177 12.88 17.38 7.35
C ALA A 177 13.97 16.87 8.31
N LEU A 178 13.63 16.00 9.26
CA LEU A 178 14.58 15.39 10.20
C LEU A 178 15.58 14.47 9.47
N TRP A 179 15.11 13.60 8.57
CA TRP A 179 15.98 12.72 7.79
C TRP A 179 16.81 13.46 6.73
N LEU A 180 16.29 14.54 6.15
CA LEU A 180 17.04 15.48 5.31
C LEU A 180 18.19 16.12 6.10
N ALA A 181 17.91 16.69 7.27
CA ALA A 181 18.92 17.35 8.11
C ALA A 181 19.99 16.36 8.61
N TYR A 182 19.59 15.17 9.07
CA TYR A 182 20.54 14.14 9.49
C TYR A 182 21.41 13.64 8.33
N GLY A 183 20.80 13.30 7.18
CA GLY A 183 21.53 12.82 6.00
C GLY A 183 22.51 13.86 5.45
N LEU A 184 22.21 15.15 5.56
CA LEU A 184 23.15 16.23 5.22
C LEU A 184 24.34 16.27 6.19
N ALA A 185 24.09 16.08 7.50
CA ALA A 185 25.13 16.10 8.53
C ALA A 185 26.10 14.91 8.41
N ILE A 186 25.60 13.70 8.17
CA ILE A 186 26.45 12.51 7.94
C ILE A 186 26.94 12.38 6.49
N HIS A 187 26.75 13.41 5.66
CA HIS A 187 27.10 13.43 4.24
C HIS A 187 26.61 12.20 3.43
N ASP A 188 25.40 11.72 3.72
CA ASP A 188 24.81 10.55 3.05
C ASP A 188 23.74 10.93 2.01
N PRO A 189 24.08 10.97 0.70
CA PRO A 189 23.14 11.32 -0.35
C PRO A 189 22.01 10.31 -0.51
N PHE A 190 22.21 9.05 -0.10
CA PHE A 190 21.11 8.08 -0.12
C PHE A 190 20.02 8.48 0.88
N LEU A 191 20.38 9.07 2.01
CA LEU A 191 19.45 9.45 3.06
C LEU A 191 18.83 10.84 2.80
N TRP A 192 19.63 11.85 2.45
CA TRP A 192 19.10 13.22 2.35
C TRP A 192 18.30 13.51 1.06
N VAL A 193 18.71 12.97 -0.09
CA VAL A 193 18.05 13.25 -1.39
C VAL A 193 16.57 12.84 -1.40
N PRO A 194 16.19 11.57 -1.12
CA PRO A 194 14.79 11.17 -1.21
C PRO A 194 13.95 11.78 -0.09
N ASN A 195 14.50 11.98 1.11
CA ASN A 195 13.76 12.61 2.21
C ASN A 195 13.48 14.11 1.94
N GLY A 196 14.38 14.80 1.22
CA GLY A 196 14.09 16.12 0.67
C GLY A 196 12.92 16.11 -0.33
N VAL A 197 12.89 15.15 -1.25
CA VAL A 197 11.77 14.97 -2.20
C VAL A 197 10.46 14.65 -1.46
N GLY A 198 10.49 13.71 -0.51
CA GLY A 198 9.32 13.35 0.31
C GLY A 198 8.80 14.51 1.16
N MET A 199 9.70 15.31 1.74
CA MET A 199 9.35 16.55 2.45
C MET A 199 8.65 17.55 1.51
N ILE A 200 9.15 17.77 0.30
CA ILE A 200 8.52 18.65 -0.69
C ILE A 200 7.12 18.15 -1.06
N ILE A 201 6.94 16.85 -1.34
CA ILE A 201 5.63 16.25 -1.62
C ILE A 201 4.67 16.45 -0.43
N ALA A 202 5.13 16.22 0.80
CA ALA A 202 4.32 16.41 2.01
C ALA A 202 3.93 17.89 2.24
N LEU A 203 4.83 18.84 1.96
CA LEU A 203 4.55 20.28 2.03
C LEU A 203 3.55 20.73 0.96
N VAL A 204 3.63 20.19 -0.25
CA VAL A 204 2.64 20.47 -1.32
C VAL A 204 1.26 19.89 -0.97
N LEU A 205 1.22 18.68 -0.38
CA LEU A 205 -0.04 18.11 0.15
C LEU A 205 -0.62 18.97 1.28
N LEU A 206 0.19 19.46 2.21
CA LEU A 206 -0.25 20.40 3.25
C LEU A 206 -0.81 21.70 2.67
N ALA A 207 -0.13 22.29 1.67
CA ALA A 207 -0.62 23.48 0.98
C ALA A 207 -1.96 23.22 0.29
N ALA A 208 -2.14 22.07 -0.38
CA ALA A 208 -3.41 21.69 -0.98
C ALA A 208 -4.54 21.50 0.05
N ILE A 209 -4.25 20.92 1.22
CA ILE A 209 -5.21 20.81 2.33
C ILE A 209 -5.66 22.20 2.81
N LEU A 210 -4.74 23.16 2.95
CA LEU A 210 -5.06 24.50 3.40
C LEU A 210 -5.86 25.30 2.35
N VAL A 211 -5.49 25.20 1.07
CA VAL A 211 -6.19 25.86 -0.04
C VAL A 211 -7.61 25.32 -0.22
N PHE A 212 -7.80 24.00 -0.16
CA PHE A 212 -9.11 23.35 -0.33
C PHE A 212 -9.84 23.08 1.00
N TRP A 213 -9.39 23.68 2.11
CA TRP A 213 -9.97 23.47 3.44
C TRP A 213 -11.47 23.77 3.50
N ARG A 214 -11.90 24.84 2.81
CA ARG A 214 -13.30 25.28 2.75
C ARG A 214 -14.20 24.34 1.93
N ASN A 215 -13.62 23.52 1.04
CA ASN A 215 -14.35 22.63 0.14
C ASN A 215 -14.59 21.23 0.75
N ARG A 216 -14.11 21.00 1.98
CA ARG A 216 -14.29 19.72 2.67
C ARG A 216 -15.75 19.45 2.99
N GLY A 217 -16.20 18.23 2.73
CA GLY A 217 -17.57 17.77 3.03
C GLY A 217 -18.69 18.27 2.11
N VAL A 218 -18.42 19.04 1.05
CA VAL A 218 -19.46 19.42 0.07
C VAL A 218 -19.79 18.21 -0.80
N ALA A 219 -20.84 17.46 -0.46
CA ALA A 219 -21.24 16.26 -1.21
C ALA A 219 -21.44 16.59 -2.71
N THR A 220 -20.85 15.78 -3.58
CA THR A 220 -21.08 15.89 -5.03
C THR A 220 -22.55 15.57 -5.31
N PRO A 221 -23.27 16.38 -6.09
CA PRO A 221 -24.54 15.92 -6.65
C PRO A 221 -24.28 14.64 -7.45
N THR A 222 -24.99 13.57 -7.13
CA THR A 222 -24.98 12.36 -7.96
C THR A 222 -25.40 12.76 -9.37
N PRO A 223 -24.71 12.35 -10.44
CA PRO A 223 -25.26 12.43 -11.78
C PRO A 223 -26.58 11.66 -11.80
N GLU A 224 -27.69 12.38 -11.87
CA GLU A 224 -29.01 11.79 -12.04
C GLU A 224 -29.00 11.10 -13.41
N PRO A 225 -29.37 9.81 -13.52
CA PRO A 225 -29.34 9.13 -14.80
C PRO A 225 -30.38 9.78 -15.72
N ASP A 226 -29.96 10.29 -16.87
CA ASP A 226 -30.85 10.87 -17.87
C ASP A 226 -31.85 9.80 -18.36
N ILE A 227 -33.05 9.80 -17.77
CA ILE A 227 -34.17 8.98 -18.23
C ILE A 227 -34.74 9.67 -19.48
N GLU A 228 -34.15 9.34 -20.63
CA GLU A 228 -34.58 9.81 -21.94
C GLU A 228 -36.02 9.35 -22.21
N SER A 229 -36.96 10.28 -22.01
CA SER A 229 -38.40 10.00 -21.93
C SER A 229 -39.04 9.98 -23.32
N ASP A 230 -38.74 8.94 -24.10
CA ASP A 230 -39.21 8.81 -25.49
C ASP A 230 -40.71 8.48 -25.59
N THR A 231 -41.55 9.49 -25.37
CA THR A 231 -43.00 9.39 -25.45
C THR A 231 -43.51 9.52 -26.88
N LYS A 232 -43.74 8.40 -27.57
CA LYS A 232 -44.63 8.37 -28.75
C LYS A 232 -45.65 7.24 -28.69
N SER A 233 -46.91 7.64 -28.85
CA SER A 233 -48.08 6.76 -28.98
C SER A 233 -48.34 6.44 -30.45
N GLY A 234 -48.83 5.23 -30.73
CA GLY A 234 -49.23 4.80 -32.08
C GLY A 234 -49.58 3.30 -32.10
N ALA A 235 -50.87 2.97 -32.12
CA ALA A 235 -51.35 1.59 -32.01
C ALA A 235 -51.72 0.99 -33.38
N SER A 236 -51.35 -0.27 -33.61
CA SER A 236 -52.14 -1.25 -34.39
C SER A 236 -51.55 -2.66 -34.30
N THR A 237 -52.41 -3.66 -34.41
CA THR A 237 -52.15 -5.11 -34.41
C THR A 237 -52.99 -5.76 -35.53
N PRO A 238 -52.83 -7.06 -35.86
CA PRO A 238 -51.67 -7.98 -35.80
C PRO A 238 -51.35 -8.54 -37.23
N VAL A 239 -50.59 -9.65 -37.37
CA VAL A 239 -50.79 -10.81 -38.31
C VAL A 239 -49.49 -11.63 -38.58
N GLN A 240 -49.47 -12.88 -38.09
CA GLN A 240 -49.25 -14.17 -38.80
C GLN A 240 -48.08 -14.39 -39.82
N GLY A 241 -47.26 -15.46 -39.62
CA GLY A 241 -46.87 -16.39 -40.71
C GLY A 241 -45.36 -16.70 -40.95
N SER A 242 -45.09 -17.98 -41.33
CA SER A 242 -43.84 -18.58 -41.89
C SER A 242 -42.53 -18.53 -41.05
N GLN A 243 -41.68 -19.58 -40.94
CA GLN A 243 -41.03 -20.49 -41.91
C GLN A 243 -39.99 -19.79 -42.83
N ALA A 244 -38.79 -20.33 -43.13
CA ALA A 244 -37.95 -21.41 -42.59
C ALA A 244 -36.53 -21.29 -43.26
N ASP A 245 -35.48 -22.13 -43.16
CA ASP A 245 -35.18 -23.41 -42.48
C ASP A 245 -33.64 -23.65 -42.48
N LEU A 246 -33.14 -24.75 -41.88
CA LEU A 246 -31.81 -25.42 -42.07
C LEU A 246 -30.54 -24.64 -41.59
N THR A 247 -29.45 -25.25 -41.09
CA THR A 247 -29.08 -26.67 -40.87
C THR A 247 -28.06 -26.84 -39.71
N THR A 248 -28.10 -28.01 -39.03
CA THR A 248 -26.98 -28.90 -38.59
C THR A 248 -25.59 -28.29 -38.29
N ALA A 249 -24.91 -28.57 -37.16
CA ALA A 249 -24.84 -29.84 -36.42
C ALA A 249 -24.79 -29.71 -34.88
N ALA A 250 -24.99 -30.82 -34.18
CA ALA A 250 -24.99 -30.91 -32.72
C ALA A 250 -23.90 -31.86 -32.19
N VAL A 251 -23.46 -31.61 -30.94
CA VAL A 251 -22.96 -32.66 -30.03
C VAL A 251 -23.64 -32.43 -28.69
N THR A 252 -24.36 -33.44 -28.20
CA THR A 252 -25.10 -33.39 -26.93
C THR A 252 -24.54 -34.44 -25.98
N VAL A 253 -24.27 -34.05 -24.73
CA VAL A 253 -24.18 -34.97 -23.59
C VAL A 253 -25.09 -34.43 -22.50
N THR A 254 -26.08 -35.23 -22.10
CA THR A 254 -27.14 -34.83 -21.17
C THR A 254 -26.75 -35.01 -19.69
N PRO A 255 -27.33 -34.21 -18.77
CA PRO A 255 -27.10 -34.35 -17.33
C PRO A 255 -27.98 -35.45 -16.71
N SER A 256 -27.58 -35.94 -15.54
CA SER A 256 -28.42 -36.80 -14.68
C SER A 256 -28.55 -36.20 -13.27
N ARG A 257 -29.72 -36.37 -12.65
CA ARG A 257 -30.06 -35.95 -11.29
C ARG A 257 -30.75 -37.10 -10.54
N SER A 258 -30.29 -37.43 -9.33
CA SER A 258 -31.16 -37.71 -8.17
C SER A 258 -30.36 -38.13 -6.91
N PRO A 259 -30.70 -37.59 -5.73
CA PRO A 259 -30.41 -38.16 -4.41
C PRO A 259 -31.74 -38.66 -3.75
N PRO A 260 -31.78 -39.06 -2.46
CA PRO A 260 -30.76 -39.63 -1.58
C PRO A 260 -31.15 -41.04 -1.05
N GLN A 261 -30.31 -41.71 -0.26
CA GLN A 261 -30.77 -42.67 0.76
C GLN A 261 -30.00 -42.55 2.08
N ARG A 262 -30.67 -42.94 3.18
CA ARG A 262 -30.22 -42.86 4.58
C ARG A 262 -30.58 -44.19 5.25
N LYS A 263 -29.63 -44.86 5.91
CA LYS A 263 -29.89 -46.06 6.74
C LYS A 263 -29.09 -46.01 8.05
N HIS A 264 -29.51 -46.85 9.01
CA HIS A 264 -29.13 -46.80 10.42
C HIS A 264 -27.82 -47.56 10.75
N VAL A 265 -27.11 -47.02 11.75
CA VAL A 265 -26.52 -47.68 12.93
C VAL A 265 -25.99 -49.13 12.81
N ALA A 266 -24.72 -49.28 13.19
CA ALA A 266 -24.19 -50.42 13.96
C ALA A 266 -23.14 -49.87 14.96
N GLU A 267 -22.78 -50.66 15.97
CA GLU A 267 -22.02 -50.20 17.16
C GLU A 267 -20.55 -50.71 17.21
N LEU A 268 -19.83 -50.19 18.21
CA LEU A 268 -18.55 -50.60 18.87
C LEU A 268 -18.10 -52.08 18.75
N PRO A 269 -16.77 -52.40 18.88
CA PRO A 269 -16.00 -52.10 20.09
C PRO A 269 -14.50 -51.70 19.92
N GLU A 270 -13.81 -51.63 21.07
CA GLU A 270 -12.44 -51.15 21.32
C GLU A 270 -11.32 -52.22 21.08
N ALA A 271 -10.09 -51.84 21.44
CA ALA A 271 -8.79 -52.54 21.30
C ALA A 271 -8.19 -52.51 19.87
N ILE A 272 -6.87 -52.39 19.69
CA ILE A 272 -5.74 -52.43 20.64
C ILE A 272 -4.97 -51.10 20.63
#